data_AF-A0A392NHF9-F1
#
_entry.id   AF-A0A392NHF9-F1
#
_cell.length_a   1.000
_cell.length_b   1.000
_cell.length_c   1.000
_cell.angle_alpha   90.00
_cell.angle_beta   90.00
_cell.angle_gamma   90.00
#
_symmetry.space_group_name_H-M   'P 1'
#
loop_
_entity.id
_entity.type
_entity.pdbx_description
1 polymer ?
#
loop_
_entity_poly.entity_id
_entity_poly.type
_entity_poly.pdbx_seq_one_letter_code
_entity_poly.pdbx_strand_id
1 'polypeptide(L)'
;NTKYYHLKTINRRRKNKILMIRDREGVWIEDEEHIRNMMRSFYMDLFKARDDLYPLTQTNLSFPRLDQNVILKLGADVTNIEVKQAVFSMSPWKALGPDGFPAGFYQNAWDVVGSSMCDFIKKAWKDPKLLEEINLTDICLIPKVEKPEFVNQFRSISLCNNIYKVMSKVMVNRLK
;
A
#
# COMPACT_ATOMS: atom_id res chain seq x y z
N ASN A 1 25.79 -12.92 -16.05
CA ASN A 1 25.19 -11.57 -16.05
C ASN A 1 25.68 -10.84 -17.30
N THR A 2 24.86 -10.65 -18.34
CA THR A 2 25.35 -10.22 -19.67
C THR A 2 25.29 -8.69 -19.84
N LYS A 3 26.16 -8.13 -20.69
CA LYS A 3 26.19 -6.70 -21.08
C LYS A 3 24.81 -6.16 -21.47
N TYR A 4 23.99 -6.99 -22.11
CA TYR A 4 22.60 -6.66 -22.48
C TYR A 4 21.74 -6.28 -21.27
N TYR A 5 21.73 -7.08 -20.19
CA TYR A 5 20.91 -6.80 -19.01
C TYR A 5 21.38 -5.54 -18.27
N HIS A 6 22.70 -5.30 -18.22
CA HIS A 6 23.24 -4.07 -17.65
C HIS A 6 22.79 -2.82 -18.43
N LEU A 7 22.87 -2.85 -19.76
CA LEU A 7 22.39 -1.74 -20.61
C LEU A 7 20.88 -1.50 -20.47
N LYS A 8 20.08 -2.58 -20.43
CA LYS A 8 18.63 -2.49 -20.23
C LYS A 8 18.29 -1.80 -18.89
N THR A 9 19.02 -2.13 -17.82
CA THR A 9 18.85 -1.49 -16.51
C THR A 9 19.25 -0.02 -16.53
N ILE A 10 20.37 0.34 -17.17
CA ILE A 10 20.80 1.75 -17.30
C ILE A 10 19.75 2.57 -18.05
N ASN A 11 19.26 2.07 -19.18
CA ASN A 11 18.24 2.76 -19.97
C ASN A 11 16.94 2.93 -19.18
N ARG A 12 16.52 1.92 -18.42
CA ARG A 12 15.35 2.01 -17.53
C ARG A 12 15.56 3.03 -16.42
N ARG A 13 16.74 3.07 -15.79
CA ARG A 13 17.08 4.06 -14.76
C ARG A 13 17.02 5.49 -15.31
N ARG A 14 17.56 5.71 -16.52
CA ARG A 14 17.50 7.02 -17.20
C ARG A 14 16.05 7.43 -17.47
N LYS A 15 15.24 6.52 -18.03
CA LYS A 15 13.82 6.79 -18.33
C LYS A 15 12.97 7.06 -17.08
N ASN A 16 13.28 6.40 -15.97
CA ASN A 16 12.54 6.55 -14.72
C ASN A 16 13.05 7.69 -13.84
N LYS A 17 14.18 8.31 -14.17
CA LYS A 17 14.72 9.44 -13.41
C LYS A 17 13.88 10.68 -13.73
N ILE A 18 13.28 11.24 -12.68
CA ILE A 18 12.56 12.51 -12.77
C ILE A 18 13.60 13.61 -12.61
N LEU A 19 13.88 14.31 -13.70
CA LEU A 19 14.82 15.43 -13.70
C LEU A 19 14.13 16.77 -13.50
N MET A 20 12.93 16.90 -14.05
CA MET A 20 12.15 18.13 -14.02
C MET A 20 10.66 17.81 -14.10
N ILE A 21 9.85 18.69 -13.55
CA ILE A 21 8.38 18.60 -13.61
C ILE A 21 7.77 20.00 -13.64
N ARG A 22 6.58 20.12 -14.19
CA ARG A 22 5.79 21.35 -14.17
C ARG A 22 4.89 21.40 -12.95
N ASP A 23 4.80 22.58 -12.36
CA ASP A 23 3.78 22.88 -11.36
C ASP A 23 2.40 23.16 -12.00
N ARG A 24 1.47 23.66 -11.18
CA ARG A 24 0.10 23.99 -11.61
C ARG A 24 0.04 25.23 -12.50
N GLU A 25 1.04 26.10 -12.43
CA GLU A 25 1.16 27.33 -13.24
C GLU A 25 1.91 27.06 -14.56
N GLY A 26 2.44 25.85 -14.74
CA GLY A 26 3.17 25.43 -15.93
C GLY A 26 4.67 25.73 -15.87
N VAL A 27 5.18 26.18 -14.71
CA VAL A 27 6.59 26.50 -14.50
C VAL A 27 7.39 25.22 -14.28
N TRP A 28 8.53 25.11 -14.96
CA TRP A 28 9.44 23.99 -14.79
C TRP A 28 10.23 24.09 -13.47
N ILE A 29 10.24 23.00 -12.74
CA ILE A 29 10.98 22.81 -11.50
C ILE A 29 11.99 21.68 -11.72
N GLU A 30 13.26 21.98 -11.50
CA GLU A 30 14.39 21.04 -11.66
C GLU A 30 15.05 20.69 -10.32
N ASP A 31 14.75 21.45 -9.26
CA ASP A 31 15.28 21.21 -7.92
C ASP A 31 14.69 19.91 -7.32
N GLU A 32 15.56 19.00 -6.90
CA GLU A 32 15.15 17.67 -6.44
C GLU A 32 14.31 17.72 -5.16
N GLU A 33 14.61 18.65 -4.25
CA GLU A 33 13.88 18.81 -3.00
C GLU A 33 12.47 19.36 -3.25
N HIS A 34 12.35 20.37 -4.11
CA HIS A 34 11.06 20.90 -4.56
C HIS A 34 10.23 19.85 -5.32
N ILE A 35 10.84 19.07 -6.21
CA ILE A 35 10.15 17.96 -6.89
C ILE A 35 9.64 16.95 -5.85
N ARG A 36 10.47 16.56 -4.88
CA ARG A 36 10.10 15.60 -3.83
C ARG A 36 8.95 16.11 -2.98
N ASN A 37 8.99 17.38 -2.58
CA ASN A 37 7.95 18.02 -1.79
C ASN A 37 6.65 18.14 -2.57
N MET A 38 6.71 18.52 -3.85
CA MET A 38 5.54 18.57 -4.74
C MET A 38 4.87 17.22 -4.90
N MET A 39 5.66 16.17 -5.15
CA MET A 39 5.17 14.78 -5.23
C MET A 39 4.53 14.36 -3.91
N ARG A 40 5.22 14.58 -2.79
CA ARG A 40 4.72 14.23 -1.45
C ARG A 40 3.39 14.92 -1.16
N SER A 41 3.32 16.23 -1.35
CA SER A 41 2.11 17.01 -1.09
C SER A 41 0.94 16.56 -1.96
N PHE A 42 1.20 16.31 -3.25
CA PHE A 42 0.16 15.80 -4.16
C PHE A 42 -0.40 14.45 -3.70
N TYR A 43 0.45 13.47 -3.38
CA TYR A 43 -0.02 12.16 -2.97
C TYR A 43 -0.59 12.13 -1.55
N MET A 44 -0.09 12.96 -0.63
CA MET A 44 -0.70 13.14 0.68
C MET A 44 -2.11 13.70 0.57
N ASP A 45 -2.32 14.71 -0.28
CA ASP A 45 -3.65 15.24 -0.56
C ASP A 45 -4.55 14.21 -1.26
N LEU A 46 -4.01 13.47 -2.24
CA LEU A 46 -4.74 12.43 -2.96
C LEU A 46 -5.22 11.29 -2.06
N PHE A 47 -4.40 10.87 -1.09
CA PHE A 47 -4.71 9.78 -0.16
C PHE A 47 -5.38 10.26 1.14
N LYS A 48 -5.59 11.57 1.29
CA LYS A 48 -6.30 12.14 2.44
C LYS A 48 -7.77 11.70 2.39
N ALA A 49 -8.30 11.26 3.53
CA ALA A 49 -9.73 11.05 3.66
C ALA A 49 -10.47 12.38 3.42
N ARG A 50 -11.52 12.34 2.60
CA ARG A 50 -12.43 13.47 2.43
C ARG A 50 -13.59 13.29 3.40
N ASP A 51 -13.92 14.34 4.14
CA ASP A 51 -15.09 14.37 5.04
C ASP A 51 -16.41 14.59 4.29
N ASP A 52 -16.44 14.27 2.99
CA ASP A 52 -17.59 14.39 2.12
C ASP A 52 -18.59 13.25 2.43
N LEU A 53 -19.09 13.21 3.67
CA LEU A 53 -20.13 12.29 4.12
C LEU A 53 -21.48 12.77 3.58
N TYR A 54 -21.74 12.48 2.31
CA TYR A 54 -23.11 12.52 1.81
C TYR A 54 -23.88 11.39 2.50
N PRO A 55 -25.10 11.66 3.04
CA PRO A 55 -25.94 10.58 3.55
C PRO A 55 -26.17 9.57 2.42
N LEU A 56 -25.70 8.34 2.64
CA LEU A 56 -25.89 7.23 1.71
C LEU A 56 -27.38 6.89 1.66
N THR A 57 -28.08 7.37 0.64
CA THR A 57 -29.45 6.97 0.37
C THR A 57 -29.46 5.59 -0.29
N GLN A 58 -30.05 4.62 0.39
CA GLN A 58 -30.25 3.30 -0.20
C GLN A 58 -31.30 3.39 -1.30
N THR A 59 -30.91 3.03 -2.52
CA THR A 59 -31.79 2.98 -3.70
C THR A 59 -31.82 1.58 -4.27
N ASN A 60 -32.70 1.34 -5.24
CA ASN A 60 -32.75 0.06 -5.98
C ASN A 60 -31.49 -0.21 -6.81
N LEU A 61 -30.61 0.79 -6.97
CA LEU A 61 -29.30 0.68 -7.63
C LEU A 61 -28.14 0.51 -6.63
N SER A 62 -28.40 0.71 -5.33
CA SER A 62 -27.39 0.61 -4.29
C SER A 62 -27.09 -0.86 -3.96
N PHE A 63 -25.87 -1.13 -3.46
CA PHE A 63 -25.50 -2.47 -3.01
C PHE A 63 -26.48 -3.00 -1.96
N PRO A 64 -26.80 -4.30 -1.95
CA PRO A 64 -27.67 -4.89 -0.94
C PRO A 64 -27.07 -4.71 0.46
N ARG A 65 -27.95 -4.58 1.46
CA ARG A 65 -27.51 -4.59 2.86
C ARG A 65 -26.93 -5.95 3.19
N LEU A 66 -25.83 -5.97 3.93
CA LEU A 66 -25.26 -7.21 4.44
C LEU A 66 -26.18 -7.78 5.52
N ASP A 67 -26.35 -9.10 5.49
CA ASP A 67 -27.06 -9.81 6.55
C ASP A 67 -26.35 -9.62 7.90
N GLN A 68 -27.13 -9.57 8.99
CA GLN A 68 -26.58 -9.37 10.34
C GLN A 68 -25.52 -10.43 10.70
N ASN A 69 -25.72 -11.67 10.26
CA ASN A 69 -24.76 -12.76 10.47
C ASN A 69 -23.43 -12.49 9.75
N VAL A 70 -23.47 -11.88 8.56
CA VAL A 70 -22.25 -11.51 7.81
C VAL A 70 -21.53 -10.38 8.53
N ILE A 71 -22.26 -9.36 9.00
CA ILE A 71 -21.68 -8.25 9.77
C ILE A 71 -20.99 -8.76 11.03
N LEU A 72 -21.66 -9.63 11.80
CA LEU A 72 -21.09 -10.24 13.01
C LEU A 72 -19.84 -11.07 12.70
N LYS A 73 -19.86 -11.84 11.61
CA LYS A 73 -18.69 -12.63 11.16
C LYS A 73 -17.52 -11.74 10.75
N LEU A 74 -17.78 -10.65 10.02
CA LEU A 74 -16.74 -9.70 9.60
C LEU A 74 -16.10 -9.00 10.80
N GLY A 75 -16.90 -8.61 11.79
CA GLY A 75 -16.46 -7.91 12.99
C GLY A 75 -15.92 -8.79 14.12
N ALA A 76 -15.95 -10.12 13.99
CA ALA A 76 -15.47 -11.04 15.01
C ALA A 76 -13.98 -10.84 15.33
N ASP A 77 -13.52 -11.33 16.49
CA ASP A 77 -12.09 -11.27 16.84
C ASP A 77 -11.24 -12.05 15.83
N VAL A 78 -10.04 -11.54 15.51
CA VAL A 78 -9.09 -12.20 14.59
C VAL A 78 -8.41 -13.37 15.28
N THR A 79 -8.34 -14.51 14.59
CA THR A 79 -7.70 -15.73 15.09
C THR A 79 -6.26 -15.89 14.57
N ASN A 80 -5.42 -16.64 15.30
CA ASN A 80 -4.05 -16.96 14.84
C ASN A 80 -4.06 -17.73 13.50
N ILE A 81 -5.10 -18.54 13.28
CA ILE A 81 -5.26 -19.32 12.06
C ILE A 81 -5.46 -18.37 10.88
N GLU A 82 -6.33 -17.36 11.01
CA GLU A 82 -6.55 -16.37 9.95
C GLU A 82 -5.28 -15.57 9.63
N VAL A 83 -4.53 -15.16 10.66
CA VAL A 83 -3.25 -14.45 10.46
C VAL A 83 -2.25 -15.34 9.73
N LYS A 84 -2.08 -16.59 10.16
CA LYS A 84 -1.18 -17.54 9.50
C LYS A 84 -1.61 -17.78 8.05
N GLN A 85 -2.89 -18.03 7.81
CA GLN A 85 -3.42 -18.23 6.46
C GLN A 85 -3.19 -17.00 5.58
N ALA A 86 -3.40 -15.79 6.11
CA ALA A 86 -3.11 -14.54 5.40
C ALA A 86 -1.64 -14.48 4.97
N VAL A 87 -0.70 -14.69 5.91
CA VAL A 87 0.75 -14.66 5.65
C VAL A 87 1.17 -15.71 4.62
N PHE A 88 0.71 -16.96 4.77
CA PHE A 88 1.11 -18.06 3.88
C PHE A 88 0.41 -18.03 2.52
N SER A 89 -0.66 -17.25 2.36
CA SER A 89 -1.30 -17.00 1.06
C SER A 89 -0.63 -15.88 0.25
N MET A 90 0.30 -15.14 0.85
CA MET A 90 1.03 -14.06 0.18
C MET A 90 2.20 -14.62 -0.63
N SER A 91 2.47 -14.04 -1.81
CA SER A 91 3.68 -14.38 -2.56
C SER A 91 4.93 -13.98 -1.75
N PRO A 92 5.89 -14.89 -1.53
CA PRO A 92 7.00 -14.69 -0.58
C PRO A 92 7.89 -13.50 -0.96
N TRP A 93 8.24 -13.38 -2.25
CA TRP A 93 9.27 -12.46 -2.73
C TRP A 93 8.65 -11.36 -3.59
N LYS A 94 8.02 -10.40 -2.91
CA LYS A 94 7.48 -9.16 -3.52
C LYS A 94 8.23 -7.94 -3.02
N ALA A 95 7.92 -6.77 -3.59
CA ALA A 95 8.52 -5.51 -3.19
C ALA A 95 8.35 -5.25 -1.69
N LEU A 96 9.44 -4.79 -1.08
CA LEU A 96 9.56 -4.53 0.36
C LEU A 96 8.88 -3.21 0.72
N GLY A 97 8.38 -3.11 1.95
CA GLY A 97 8.04 -1.81 2.54
C GLY A 97 9.28 -1.16 3.16
N PRO A 98 9.10 -0.04 3.87
CA PRO A 98 10.17 0.64 4.60
C PRO A 98 10.94 -0.24 5.58
N ASP A 99 10.27 -1.27 6.14
CA ASP A 99 10.87 -2.23 7.08
C ASP A 99 11.86 -3.22 6.43
N GLY A 100 11.85 -3.35 5.10
CA GLY A 100 12.72 -4.27 4.39
C GLY A 100 12.37 -5.77 4.52
N PHE A 101 11.28 -6.15 5.19
CA PHE A 101 10.96 -7.55 5.46
C PHE A 101 9.91 -8.10 4.48
N PRO A 102 10.25 -9.05 3.58
CA PRO A 102 9.29 -9.65 2.65
C PRO A 102 8.36 -10.66 3.35
N ALA A 103 7.25 -11.03 2.71
CA ALA A 103 6.35 -12.07 3.24
C ALA A 103 7.09 -13.41 3.47
N GLY A 104 8.05 -13.74 2.61
CA GLY A 104 8.89 -14.93 2.73
C GLY A 104 9.73 -14.95 4.02
N PHE A 105 10.12 -13.79 4.56
CA PHE A 105 10.79 -13.73 5.86
C PHE A 105 9.88 -14.26 6.97
N TYR A 106 8.64 -13.77 7.03
CA TYR A 106 7.67 -14.20 8.04
C TYR A 106 7.24 -15.66 7.86
N GLN A 107 7.16 -16.14 6.62
CA GLN A 107 6.85 -17.54 6.33
C GLN A 107 7.97 -18.48 6.82
N ASN A 108 9.23 -18.12 6.57
CA ASN A 108 10.38 -18.93 6.95
C ASN A 108 10.68 -18.85 8.45
N ALA A 109 10.52 -17.68 9.06
CA ALA A 109 10.78 -17.45 10.47
C ALA A 109 9.52 -17.59 11.34
N TRP A 110 8.46 -18.23 10.84
CA TRP A 110 7.14 -18.25 11.48
C TRP A 110 7.17 -18.77 12.92
N ASP A 111 8.00 -19.78 13.19
CA ASP A 111 8.13 -20.37 14.52
C ASP A 111 8.73 -19.40 15.55
N VAL A 112 9.43 -18.36 15.08
CA VAL A 112 10.03 -17.31 15.93
C VAL A 112 9.13 -16.07 16.01
N VAL A 113 8.64 -15.58 14.87
CA VAL A 113 7.94 -14.27 14.79
C VAL A 113 6.42 -14.38 14.74
N GLY A 114 5.87 -15.58 14.54
CA GLY A 114 4.46 -15.80 14.29
C GLY A 114 3.55 -15.43 15.46
N SER A 115 3.97 -15.74 16.69
CA SER A 115 3.25 -15.37 17.91
C SER A 115 3.16 -13.85 18.06
N SER A 116 4.29 -13.15 17.98
CA SER A 116 4.35 -11.69 18.06
C SER A 116 3.52 -11.01 16.97
N MET A 117 3.56 -11.53 15.74
CA MET A 117 2.73 -11.02 14.64
C MET A 117 1.23 -11.21 14.94
N CYS A 118 0.81 -12.38 15.41
CA CYS A 118 -0.59 -12.64 15.75
C CYS A 118 -1.07 -11.71 16.87
N ASP A 119 -0.26 -11.54 17.91
CA ASP A 119 -0.59 -10.67 19.03
C ASP A 119 -0.71 -9.21 18.59
N PHE A 120 0.21 -8.75 17.74
CA PHE A 120 0.14 -7.40 17.18
C PHE A 120 -1.12 -7.21 16.33
N ILE A 121 -1.42 -8.12 15.40
CA ILE A 121 -2.61 -8.00 14.53
C ILE A 121 -3.90 -8.01 15.36
N LYS A 122 -4.01 -8.87 16.38
CA LYS A 122 -5.17 -8.88 17.27
C LYS A 122 -5.32 -7.59 18.06
N LYS A 123 -4.21 -7.03 18.56
CA LYS A 123 -4.22 -5.73 19.24
C LYS A 123 -4.66 -4.62 18.30
N ALA A 124 -4.08 -4.56 17.10
CA ALA A 124 -4.44 -3.57 16.07
C ALA A 124 -5.89 -3.72 15.56
N TRP A 125 -6.48 -4.92 15.64
CA TRP A 125 -7.89 -5.14 15.34
C TRP A 125 -8.81 -4.49 16.38
N LYS A 126 -8.43 -4.54 17.66
CA LYS A 126 -9.18 -3.94 18.77
C LYS A 126 -8.92 -2.45 18.93
N ASP A 127 -7.69 -2.02 18.64
CA ASP A 127 -7.26 -0.63 18.64
C ASP A 127 -6.62 -0.26 17.29
N PRO A 128 -7.41 0.27 16.34
CA PRO A 128 -6.92 0.63 15.01
C PRO A 128 -5.82 1.70 15.01
N LYS A 129 -5.61 2.45 16.10
CA LYS A 129 -4.55 3.47 16.19
C LYS A 129 -3.16 2.86 16.05
N LEU A 130 -2.98 1.60 16.46
CA LEU A 130 -1.72 0.87 16.29
C LEU A 130 -1.34 0.66 14.82
N LEU A 131 -2.28 0.82 13.88
CA LEU A 131 -1.96 0.77 12.45
C LEU A 131 -1.08 1.95 12.02
N GLU A 132 -1.12 3.09 12.70
CA GLU A 132 -0.27 4.24 12.38
C GLU A 132 1.22 3.89 12.48
N GLU A 133 1.60 3.04 13.42
CA GLU A 133 2.98 2.60 13.64
C GLU A 133 3.53 1.77 12.46
N ILE A 134 2.65 1.06 11.75
CA ILE A 134 3.03 0.13 10.67
C ILE A 134 2.59 0.58 9.27
N ASN A 135 1.82 1.66 9.16
CA ASN A 135 1.36 2.24 7.89
C ASN A 135 2.42 3.14 7.21
N LEU A 136 3.68 3.06 7.66
CA LEU A 136 4.80 3.64 6.93
C LEU A 136 4.86 3.04 5.53
N THR A 137 4.85 3.92 4.52
CA THR A 137 4.67 3.54 3.12
C THR A 137 5.61 4.34 2.24
N ASP A 138 6.44 3.66 1.47
CA ASP A 138 7.21 4.28 0.39
C ASP A 138 6.34 4.40 -0.86
N ILE A 139 6.35 5.57 -1.50
CA ILE A 139 5.64 5.79 -2.76
C ILE A 139 6.63 5.62 -3.92
N CYS A 140 6.48 4.55 -4.68
CA CYS A 140 7.21 4.35 -5.92
C CYS A 140 6.44 4.96 -7.10
N LEU A 141 7.10 5.81 -7.89
CA LEU A 141 6.49 6.48 -9.03
C LEU A 141 6.81 5.76 -10.34
N ILE A 142 5.77 5.43 -11.10
CA ILE A 142 5.88 4.84 -12.44
C ILE A 142 5.27 5.80 -13.47
N PRO A 143 6.03 6.23 -14.49
CA PRO A 143 5.48 7.04 -15.58
C PRO A 143 4.30 6.33 -16.28
N LYS A 144 3.18 7.04 -16.46
CA LYS A 144 2.03 6.58 -17.29
C LYS A 144 2.25 6.89 -18.77
N VAL A 145 3.05 7.91 -19.06
CA VAL A 145 3.38 8.39 -20.41
C VAL A 145 4.90 8.36 -20.62
N GLU A 146 5.35 8.50 -21.87
CA GLU A 146 6.78 8.40 -22.19
C GLU A 146 7.62 9.55 -21.60
N LYS A 147 7.07 10.77 -21.62
CA LYS A 147 7.70 12.00 -21.13
C LYS A 147 6.75 12.68 -20.14
N PRO A 148 6.73 12.26 -18.87
CA PRO A 148 5.85 12.86 -17.89
C PRO A 148 6.36 14.25 -17.51
N GLU A 149 5.49 15.25 -17.66
CA GLU A 149 5.71 16.64 -17.32
C GLU A 149 4.93 17.06 -16.05
N PHE A 150 3.89 16.32 -15.66
CA PHE A 150 3.03 16.66 -14.52
C PHE A 150 2.92 15.51 -13.52
N VAL A 151 2.70 15.83 -12.24
CA VAL A 151 2.62 14.83 -11.16
C VAL A 151 1.55 13.77 -11.42
N ASN A 152 0.40 14.17 -11.97
CA ASN A 152 -0.72 13.27 -12.29
C ASN A 152 -0.41 12.26 -13.41
N GLN A 153 0.67 12.46 -14.18
CA GLN A 153 1.15 11.55 -15.21
C GLN A 153 2.02 10.42 -14.64
N PHE A 154 2.23 10.40 -13.32
CA PHE A 154 2.81 9.26 -12.62
C PHE A 154 1.70 8.41 -11.98
N ARG A 155 1.92 7.10 -11.97
CA ARG A 155 1.16 6.13 -11.18
C ARG A 155 1.96 5.84 -9.92
N SER A 156 1.37 6.09 -8.76
CA SER A 156 1.94 5.66 -7.48
C SER A 156 1.75 4.16 -7.28
N ILE A 157 2.77 3.52 -6.72
CA ILE A 157 2.69 2.22 -6.07
C ILE A 157 3.07 2.42 -4.61
N SER A 158 2.12 2.13 -3.72
CA SER A 158 2.33 2.15 -2.28
C SER A 158 3.04 0.87 -1.82
N LEU A 159 4.26 1.02 -1.34
CA LEU A 159 5.06 -0.05 -0.77
C LEU A 159 4.89 -0.02 0.75
N CYS A 160 3.83 -0.66 1.25
CA CYS A 160 3.56 -0.73 2.68
C CYS A 160 4.31 -1.91 3.34
N ASN A 161 4.55 -1.81 4.64
CA ASN A 161 5.05 -2.92 5.45
C ASN A 161 4.17 -4.17 5.33
N ASN A 162 4.78 -5.36 5.37
CA ASN A 162 4.00 -6.60 5.18
C ASN A 162 3.04 -6.87 6.33
N ILE A 163 3.35 -6.42 7.55
CA ILE A 163 2.44 -6.51 8.71
C ILE A 163 1.12 -5.78 8.39
N TYR A 164 1.17 -4.60 7.78
CA TYR A 164 -0.02 -3.86 7.37
C TYR A 164 -0.82 -4.64 6.31
N LYS A 165 -0.13 -5.22 5.32
CA LYS A 165 -0.77 -6.04 4.28
C LYS A 165 -1.44 -7.29 4.83
N VAL A 166 -0.91 -7.88 5.91
CA VAL A 166 -1.53 -9.04 6.58
C VAL A 166 -2.91 -8.66 7.12
N MET A 167 -3.04 -7.49 7.76
CA MET A 167 -4.32 -7.00 8.26
C MET A 167 -5.35 -6.88 7.12
N SER A 168 -5.00 -6.18 6.04
CA SER A 168 -5.87 -6.06 4.88
C SER A 168 -6.21 -7.41 4.25
N LYS A 169 -5.27 -8.35 4.26
CA LYS A 169 -5.48 -9.71 3.73
C LYS A 169 -6.46 -10.52 4.57
N VAL A 170 -6.40 -10.40 5.90
CA VAL A 170 -7.40 -11.00 6.81
C VAL A 170 -8.79 -10.47 6.49
N MET A 171 -8.95 -9.14 6.34
CA MET A 171 -10.23 -8.53 5.97
C MET A 171 -10.76 -9.05 4.63
N VAL A 172 -9.90 -9.09 3.61
CA VAL A 172 -10.26 -9.63 2.29
C VAL A 172 -10.66 -11.10 2.36
N ASN A 173 -9.98 -11.90 3.16
CA ASN A 173 -10.30 -13.31 3.31
C ASN A 173 -11.65 -13.54 4.01
N ARG A 174 -12.09 -12.64 4.89
CA ARG A 174 -13.42 -12.69 5.52
C ARG A 174 -14.54 -12.21 4.61
N LEU A 175 -14.24 -11.31 3.66
CA LEU A 175 -15.19 -10.77 2.69
C LEU A 175 -15.48 -11.70 1.52
N LYS A 176 -14.57 -12.66 1.25
CA LYS A 176 -14.77 -13.72 0.25
C LYS A 176 -15.73 -14.79 0.75
#